data_AF-A0ABD0BEC2-F1
#
_entry.id   AF-A0ABD0BEC2-F1
#
_cell.length_a   1.000
_cell.length_b   1.000
_cell.length_c   1.000
_cell.angle_alpha   90.00
_cell.angle_beta   90.00
_cell.angle_gamma   90.00
#
_symmetry.space_group_name_H-M   'P 1'
#
loop_
_entity.id
_entity.type
_entity.pdbx_description
1 polymer ?
#
loop_
_entity_poly.entity_id
_entity_poly.type
_entity_poly.pdbx_seq_one_letter_code
_entity_poly.pdbx_strand_id
1 'polypeptide(L)'
;MFGFAKKKVVVIPPIDAPLLPLSSVSDEVFSSGMMGQGFAVEPAQETGSAGSVDIVAPVSGTLVTVFKTGHAFAIKTPEGLEVLVHIGLDTVAMAGRGFVAHKKHPDRT
;
A
#
# COMPACT_ATOMS: atom_id res chain seq x y z
N MET A 1 11.04 33.43 14.80
CA MET A 1 11.86 32.44 14.06
C MET A 1 10.96 31.26 13.70
N PHE A 2 10.46 31.15 12.47
CA PHE A 2 9.69 30.00 12.00
C PHE A 2 10.43 29.33 10.86
N GLY A 3 11.20 28.29 11.20
CA GLY A 3 11.83 27.42 10.22
C GLY A 3 10.83 26.35 9.79
N PHE A 4 10.25 26.49 8.60
CA PHE A 4 9.48 25.43 7.95
C PHE A 4 10.46 24.37 7.40
N ALA A 5 11.04 23.56 8.29
CA ALA A 5 11.75 22.37 7.86
C ALA A 5 10.72 21.38 7.31
N LYS A 6 10.68 21.19 5.98
CA LYS A 6 9.94 20.11 5.36
C LYS A 6 10.48 18.78 5.92
N LYS A 7 9.71 18.14 6.79
CA LYS A 7 10.04 16.79 7.28
C LYS A 7 9.95 15.83 6.11
N LYS A 8 11.04 15.09 5.87
CA LYS A 8 11.08 14.04 4.85
C LYS A 8 10.44 12.78 5.44
N VAL A 9 9.45 12.24 4.74
CA VAL A 9 8.90 10.90 5.02
C VAL A 9 9.55 9.93 4.04
N VAL A 10 10.14 8.85 4.57
CA VAL A 10 10.66 7.76 3.75
C VAL A 10 9.56 6.72 3.62
N VAL A 11 9.23 6.36 2.37
CA VAL A 11 8.28 5.30 2.05
C VAL A 11 9.09 4.10 1.58
N ILE A 12 8.88 2.94 2.21
CA ILE A 12 9.52 1.69 1.80
C ILE A 12 8.55 0.83 0.97
N PRO A 13 9.05 -0.08 0.12
CA PRO A 13 8.21 -1.06 -0.54
C PRO A 13 7.46 -1.92 0.49
N PRO A 14 6.16 -2.20 0.32
CA PRO A 14 5.39 -3.02 1.25
C PRO A 14 5.67 -4.52 1.12
N ILE A 15 6.43 -4.93 0.10
CA ILE A 15 6.95 -6.28 -0.15
C ILE A 15 8.36 -6.19 -0.73
N ASP A 16 9.14 -7.26 -0.63
CA ASP A 16 10.45 -7.37 -1.27
C ASP A 16 10.28 -7.69 -2.77
N ALA A 17 10.19 -6.64 -3.58
CA ALA A 17 9.99 -6.75 -5.02
C ALA A 17 10.54 -5.51 -5.76
N PRO A 18 10.89 -5.66 -7.05
CA PRO A 18 11.24 -4.51 -7.90
C PRO A 18 10.12 -3.47 -7.95
N LEU A 19 10.51 -2.20 -7.90
CA LEU A 19 9.58 -1.10 -8.07
C LEU A 19 9.24 -0.91 -9.55
N LEU A 20 7.95 -0.71 -9.81
CA LEU A 20 7.41 -0.38 -11.12
C LEU A 20 6.79 1.02 -11.10
N PRO A 21 6.90 1.79 -12.20
CA PRO A 21 6.21 3.07 -12.29
C PRO A 21 4.70 2.85 -12.28
N LEU A 22 3.93 3.76 -11.65
CA LEU A 22 2.46 3.66 -11.70
C LEU A 22 1.94 3.65 -13.14
N SER A 23 2.61 4.34 -14.07
CA SER A 23 2.23 4.39 -15.48
C SER A 23 2.29 3.03 -16.20
N SER A 24 2.94 2.01 -15.64
CA SER A 24 2.93 0.64 -16.21
C SER A 24 1.79 -0.23 -15.65
N VAL A 25 1.02 0.26 -14.68
CA VAL A 25 -0.13 -0.47 -14.12
C VAL A 25 -1.28 -0.45 -15.12
N SER A 26 -1.91 -1.61 -15.35
CA SER A 26 -3.03 -1.77 -16.29
C SER A 26 -4.37 -1.31 -15.69
N ASP A 27 -4.39 -0.15 -15.03
CA ASP A 27 -5.56 0.49 -14.43
C ASP A 27 -5.42 2.00 -14.53
N GLU A 28 -6.40 2.69 -15.13
CA GLU A 28 -6.33 4.13 -15.41
C GLU A 28 -6.32 4.99 -14.13
N VAL A 29 -7.03 4.55 -13.08
CA VAL A 29 -7.14 5.28 -11.82
C VAL A 29 -5.77 5.37 -11.13
N PHE A 30 -4.97 4.31 -11.23
CA PHE A 30 -3.58 4.29 -10.72
C PHE A 30 -2.57 4.88 -11.71
N SER A 31 -2.62 4.46 -12.98
CA SER A 31 -1.61 4.82 -13.98
C SER A 31 -1.60 6.29 -14.38
N SER A 32 -2.75 6.96 -14.29
CA SER A 32 -2.85 8.42 -14.49
C SER A 32 -2.41 9.23 -13.27
N GLY A 33 -2.21 8.59 -12.11
CA GLY A 33 -1.94 9.26 -10.84
C GLY A 33 -3.16 9.94 -10.22
N MET A 34 -4.39 9.59 -10.64
CA MET A 34 -5.63 10.15 -10.07
C MET A 34 -5.76 9.90 -8.56
N MET A 35 -5.26 8.76 -8.07
CA MET A 35 -5.22 8.44 -6.63
C MET A 35 -4.01 9.04 -5.90
N GLY A 36 -3.12 9.73 -6.62
CA GLY A 36 -1.90 10.30 -6.09
C GLY A 36 -0.65 9.74 -6.78
N GLN A 37 0.50 10.26 -6.35
CA GLN A 37 1.81 9.83 -6.83
C GLN A 37 2.30 8.64 -6.02
N GLY A 38 3.08 7.75 -6.66
CA GLY A 38 3.58 6.56 -6.00
C GLY A 38 4.28 5.62 -6.97
N PHE A 39 4.28 4.34 -6.60
CA PHE A 39 4.87 3.24 -7.34
C PHE A 39 4.03 1.98 -7.17
N ALA A 40 4.19 1.04 -8.09
CA ALA A 40 3.68 -0.32 -7.96
C ALA A 40 4.82 -1.28 -7.61
N VAL A 41 4.45 -2.45 -7.10
CA VAL A 41 5.36 -3.55 -6.81
C VAL A 41 4.73 -4.83 -7.36
N GLU A 42 5.52 -5.61 -8.08
CA GLU A 42 5.08 -6.90 -8.60
C GLU A 42 5.84 -8.01 -7.87
N PRO A 43 5.16 -8.85 -7.06
CA PRO A 43 5.83 -9.97 -6.42
C PRO A 43 6.46 -10.85 -7.49
N ALA A 44 7.68 -11.32 -7.25
CA ALA A 44 8.31 -12.27 -8.16
C ALA A 44 7.36 -13.45 -8.38
N GLN A 45 7.12 -13.82 -9.64
CA GLN A 45 6.39 -15.04 -9.94
C GLN A 45 7.19 -16.22 -9.39
N GLU A 46 6.91 -16.63 -8.17
CA GLU A 46 7.20 -17.99 -7.74
C GLU A 46 6.18 -18.87 -8.44
N THR A 47 6.57 -19.28 -9.65
CA THR A 47 5.91 -20.29 -10.47
C THR A 47 5.50 -21.47 -9.60
N GLY A 48 4.21 -21.57 -9.26
CA GLY A 48 3.59 -22.82 -8.81
C GLY A 48 3.67 -23.19 -7.32
N SER A 49 4.21 -22.35 -6.42
CA SER A 49 4.19 -22.64 -4.98
C SER A 49 3.17 -21.78 -4.23
N ALA A 50 2.26 -22.45 -3.55
CA ALA A 50 1.21 -21.91 -2.69
C ALA A 50 1.79 -21.21 -1.44
N GLY A 51 2.42 -20.06 -1.63
CA GLY A 51 2.92 -19.20 -0.55
C GLY A 51 1.95 -18.08 -0.20
N SER A 52 1.97 -17.65 1.06
CA SER A 52 1.39 -16.38 1.50
C SER A 52 2.44 -15.28 1.41
N VAL A 53 2.06 -14.09 0.91
CA VAL A 53 2.93 -12.91 0.90
C VAL A 53 2.47 -11.97 2.01
N ASP A 54 3.38 -11.64 2.92
CA ASP A 54 3.12 -10.65 3.97
C ASP A 54 3.28 -9.24 3.42
N ILE A 55 2.19 -8.46 3.48
CA ILE A 55 2.19 -7.05 3.09
C ILE A 55 2.41 -6.20 4.34
N VAL A 56 3.52 -5.48 4.39
CA VAL A 56 3.89 -4.67 5.56
C VAL A 56 3.54 -3.19 5.38
N ALA A 57 3.56 -2.45 6.48
CA ALA A 57 3.35 -1.01 6.46
C ALA A 57 4.52 -0.29 5.76
N PRO A 58 4.27 0.50 4.69
CA PRO A 58 5.33 1.20 3.97
C PRO A 58 5.84 2.46 4.68
N VAL A 59 5.17 2.88 5.77
CA VAL A 59 5.51 4.05 6.58
C VAL A 59 5.12 3.82 8.04
N SER A 60 5.84 4.46 8.97
CA SER A 60 5.41 4.56 10.36
C SER A 60 4.28 5.57 10.50
N GLY A 61 3.22 5.20 11.22
CA GLY A 61 2.05 6.05 11.34
C GLY A 61 0.88 5.40 12.06
N THR A 62 -0.31 5.91 11.75
CA THR A 62 -1.57 5.33 12.22
C THR A 62 -2.30 4.73 11.04
N LEU A 63 -2.67 3.47 11.16
CA LEU A 63 -3.51 2.80 10.18
C LEU A 63 -4.94 3.34 10.34
N VAL A 64 -5.31 4.22 9.40
CA VAL A 64 -6.56 5.00 9.43
C VAL A 64 -7.72 4.28 8.74
N THR A 65 -7.43 3.29 7.90
CA THR A 65 -8.45 2.46 7.25
C THR A 65 -7.86 1.09 6.92
N VAL A 66 -8.64 0.05 7.16
CA VAL A 66 -8.48 -1.28 6.54
C VAL A 66 -9.79 -1.58 5.85
N PHE A 67 -9.74 -1.85 4.56
CA PHE A 67 -10.95 -2.14 3.80
C PHE A 67 -11.51 -3.49 4.24
N LYS A 68 -12.84 -3.63 4.26
CA LYS A 68 -13.53 -4.82 4.83
C LYS A 68 -13.05 -6.14 4.24
N THR A 69 -12.68 -6.12 2.98
CA THR A 69 -12.17 -7.25 2.19
C THR A 69 -10.66 -7.46 2.34
N GLY A 70 -9.96 -6.69 3.16
CA GLY A 70 -8.53 -6.87 3.45
C GLY A 70 -7.54 -6.54 2.32
N HIS A 71 -8.01 -6.29 1.09
CA HIS A 71 -7.14 -6.02 -0.08
C HIS A 71 -6.48 -4.63 -0.09
N ALA A 72 -6.86 -3.74 0.83
CA ALA A 72 -6.28 -2.41 0.90
C ALA A 72 -6.28 -1.88 2.33
N PHE A 73 -5.33 -0.99 2.60
CA PHE A 73 -5.25 -0.23 3.85
C PHE A 73 -4.62 1.14 3.61
N ALA A 74 -4.94 2.10 4.48
CA ALA A 74 -4.38 3.43 4.44
C ALA A 74 -3.71 3.77 5.77
N ILE A 75 -2.53 4.40 5.69
CA ILE A 75 -1.74 4.86 6.84
C ILE A 75 -1.57 6.36 6.74
N LYS A 76 -1.77 7.05 7.85
CA LYS A 76 -1.48 8.48 8.00
C LYS A 76 -0.23 8.67 8.86
N THR A 77 0.77 9.35 8.33
CA THR A 77 1.99 9.66 9.08
C THR A 77 1.78 10.89 9.99
N PRO A 78 2.61 11.07 11.04
CA PRO A 78 2.55 12.27 11.89
C PRO A 78 2.79 13.58 11.12
N GLU A 79 3.47 13.51 9.98
CA GLU A 79 3.71 14.63 9.06
C GLU A 79 2.49 14.96 8.19
N GLY A 80 1.43 14.14 8.24
CA GLY A 80 0.19 14.33 7.49
C GLY A 80 0.19 13.70 6.10
N LEU A 81 1.22 12.93 5.72
CA LEU A 81 1.19 12.12 4.49
C LEU A 81 0.20 10.97 4.66
N GLU A 82 -0.66 10.77 3.68
CA GLU A 82 -1.58 9.63 3.62
C GLU A 82 -1.08 8.68 2.53
N VAL A 83 -0.83 7.43 2.92
CA VAL A 83 -0.31 6.38 2.05
C VAL A 83 -1.36 5.29 1.94
N LEU A 84 -1.85 5.06 0.72
CA LEU A 84 -2.74 3.97 0.37
C LEU A 84 -1.93 2.80 -0.19
N VAL A 85 -2.13 1.61 0.36
CA VAL A 85 -1.64 0.35 -0.21
C VAL A 85 -2.85 -0.42 -0.72
N HIS A 86 -2.85 -0.73 -2.02
CA HIS A 86 -3.88 -1.53 -2.69
C HIS A 86 -3.23 -2.77 -3.30
N ILE A 87 -3.78 -3.95 -3.01
CA ILE A 87 -3.19 -5.24 -3.36
C ILE A 87 -3.92 -5.80 -4.57
N GLY A 88 -3.21 -5.92 -5.70
CA GLY A 88 -3.77 -6.35 -6.98
C GLY A 88 -4.73 -5.34 -7.61
N LEU A 89 -5.37 -5.74 -8.71
CA LEU A 89 -6.43 -5.00 -9.40
C LEU A 89 -7.76 -5.74 -9.22
N ASP A 90 -8.86 -5.01 -9.08
CA ASP A 90 -10.22 -5.54 -8.90
C ASP A 90 -10.40 -6.56 -7.75
N THR A 91 -9.46 -6.62 -6.80
CA THR A 91 -9.43 -7.61 -5.71
C THR A 91 -10.56 -7.42 -4.69
N VAL A 92 -11.26 -6.29 -4.73
CA VAL A 92 -12.54 -6.12 -4.04
C VAL A 92 -13.56 -7.19 -4.43
N ALA A 93 -13.58 -7.63 -5.69
CA ALA A 93 -14.48 -8.67 -6.21
C ALA A 93 -14.19 -10.06 -5.59
N MET A 94 -13.01 -10.25 -4.98
CA MET A 94 -12.68 -11.49 -4.28
C MET A 94 -13.41 -11.63 -2.94
N ALA A 95 -14.10 -10.57 -2.47
CA ALA A 95 -14.87 -10.55 -1.23
C ALA A 95 -14.07 -11.01 0.01
N GLY A 96 -12.78 -10.67 0.05
CA GLY A 96 -11.86 -11.03 1.14
C GLY A 96 -11.22 -12.41 1.03
N ARG A 97 -11.57 -13.21 0.02
CA ARG A 97 -10.87 -14.48 -0.23
C ARG A 97 -9.41 -14.19 -0.60
N GLY A 98 -8.49 -14.92 0.02
CA GLY A 98 -7.05 -14.76 -0.21
C GLY A 98 -6.36 -13.69 0.63
N PHE A 99 -7.10 -12.97 1.49
CA PHE A 99 -6.54 -11.92 2.35
C PHE A 99 -6.78 -12.23 3.83
N VAL A 100 -5.75 -12.03 4.65
CA VAL A 100 -5.83 -12.08 6.11
C VAL A 100 -5.28 -10.77 6.67
N ALA A 101 -6.15 -10.00 7.32
CA ALA A 101 -5.74 -8.77 7.98
C ALA A 101 -5.18 -9.08 9.37
N HIS A 102 -3.88 -8.88 9.58
CA HIS A 102 -3.22 -9.07 10.88
C HIS A 102 -3.38 -7.89 11.84
N LYS A 103 -3.73 -6.71 11.31
CA LYS A 103 -4.00 -5.48 12.06
C LYS A 103 -5.36 -4.90 11.66
N LYS A 104 -5.95 -4.09 12.54
CA LYS A 104 -7.27 -3.45 12.34
C LYS A 104 -7.19 -1.98 12.67
N HIS A 105 -8.03 -1.16 12.05
CA HIS A 105 -8.16 0.25 12.43
C HIS A 105 -8.78 0.41 13.84
N PRO A 106 -8.27 1.33 14.67
CA PRO A 106 -6.97 2.00 14.58
C PRO A 106 -5.83 1.12 15.13
N ASP A 107 -4.66 1.18 14.51
CA ASP A 107 -3.42 0.55 15.01
C ASP A 107 -2.21 1.42 14.62
N ARG A 108 -1.10 1.30 15.37
CA ARG A 108 0.17 1.96 15.07
C ARG A 108 1.05 1.03 14.23
N THR A 109 1.73 1.59 13.24
CA THR A 109 2.65 0.89 12.35
C THR A 109 4.08 1.34 12.54
#